data_AF-A0AAN7SMY9-F1
#
_entry.id   AF-A0AAN7SMY9-F1
#
_cell.length_a   1.000
_cell.length_b   1.000
_cell.length_c   1.000
_cell.angle_alpha   90.00
_cell.angle_beta   90.00
_cell.angle_gamma   90.00
#
_symmetry.space_group_name_H-M   'P 1'
#
loop_
_entity.id
_entity.type
_entity.pdbx_description
1 polymer ?
#
loop_
_entity_poly.entity_id
_entity_poly.type
_entity_poly.pdbx_seq_one_letter_code
_entity_poly.pdbx_strand_id
1 'polypeptide(L)'
;MEQQSKRDRSSNWSEEEKLLFVTLLQPHKKLLENKQKLYSTNKQKEDCWKEIFENFKLEGYNRPITRLKEQWRRMKMQAKKNLSVDNKNRKKTGSGSPLTSETTEIDQMVSSIAPHIMIEDVSEFDSDNRLNNRKKMSAYEEEMIKLNKLKIELAMKHMEEAHQLSIVQNKELHKTKLDYEKQLFEFKKSKIENE
;
A
#
# COMPACT_ATOMS: atom_id res chain seq x y z
N MET A 1 12.56 -55.97 -23.52
CA MET A 1 11.77 -55.05 -22.66
C MET A 1 12.73 -53.99 -22.16
N GLU A 2 12.63 -52.79 -22.70
CA GLU A 2 13.47 -51.65 -22.35
C GLU A 2 12.92 -51.03 -21.05
N GLN A 3 13.67 -51.15 -19.95
CA GLN A 3 13.25 -50.63 -18.66
C GLN A 3 13.35 -49.10 -18.68
N GLN A 4 12.21 -48.42 -18.74
CA GLN A 4 12.14 -46.97 -18.52
C GLN A 4 12.54 -46.67 -17.07
N SER A 5 13.66 -45.96 -16.89
CA SER A 5 14.10 -45.53 -15.55
C SER A 5 13.08 -44.56 -14.94
N LYS A 6 12.71 -44.81 -13.69
CA LYS A 6 11.85 -43.89 -12.92
C LYS A 6 12.57 -42.56 -12.79
N ARG A 7 11.89 -41.46 -13.11
CA ARG A 7 12.45 -40.09 -13.00
C ARG A 7 12.90 -39.84 -11.56
N ASP A 8 14.20 -39.61 -11.37
CA ASP A 8 14.72 -39.17 -10.08
C ASP A 8 14.10 -37.81 -9.70
N ARG A 9 13.64 -37.73 -8.46
CA ARG A 9 13.15 -36.47 -7.90
C ARG A 9 14.35 -35.55 -7.68
N SER A 10 14.34 -34.39 -8.33
CA SER A 10 15.39 -33.38 -8.10
C SER A 10 15.35 -32.89 -6.65
N SER A 11 16.52 -32.69 -6.05
CA SER A 11 16.65 -32.10 -4.71
C SER A 11 15.90 -30.76 -4.60
N ASN A 12 15.38 -30.45 -3.41
CA ASN A 12 14.75 -29.16 -3.14
C ASN A 12 15.76 -28.01 -3.23
N TRP A 13 15.29 -26.80 -3.48
CA TRP A 13 16.13 -25.59 -3.50
C TRP A 13 16.27 -25.04 -2.09
N SER A 14 17.51 -24.90 -1.60
CA SER A 14 17.76 -24.27 -0.30
C SER A 14 17.56 -22.75 -0.39
N GLU A 15 17.56 -22.07 0.76
CA GLU A 15 17.41 -20.62 0.80
C GLU A 15 18.69 -19.93 0.32
N GLU A 16 19.85 -20.41 0.74
CA GLU A 16 21.18 -19.95 0.32
C GLU A 16 21.35 -20.11 -1.19
N GLU A 17 20.94 -21.27 -1.72
CA GLU A 17 20.96 -21.57 -3.15
C GLU A 17 20.11 -20.55 -3.95
N LYS A 18 18.92 -20.17 -3.43
CA LYS A 18 18.06 -19.16 -4.07
C LYS A 18 18.65 -17.76 -3.97
N LEU A 19 19.24 -17.41 -2.83
CA LEU A 19 19.84 -16.09 -2.60
C LEU A 19 21.03 -15.85 -3.55
N LEU A 20 21.90 -16.86 -3.67
CA LEU A 20 23.00 -16.85 -4.64
C LEU A 20 22.45 -16.70 -6.06
N PHE A 21 21.43 -17.49 -6.42
CA PHE A 21 20.85 -17.44 -7.76
C PHE A 21 20.33 -16.04 -8.12
N VAL A 22 19.63 -15.37 -7.21
CA VAL A 22 19.10 -14.01 -7.45
C VAL A 22 20.23 -12.98 -7.51
N THR A 23 21.26 -13.12 -6.68
CA THR A 23 22.46 -12.28 -6.75
C THR A 23 23.12 -12.36 -8.12
N LEU A 24 23.27 -13.56 -8.68
CA LEU A 24 23.82 -13.77 -10.02
C LEU A 24 22.94 -13.19 -11.14
N LEU A 25 21.62 -13.13 -10.94
CA LEU A 25 20.69 -12.55 -11.93
C LEU A 25 20.75 -11.01 -11.98
N GLN A 26 21.13 -10.37 -10.87
CA GLN A 26 21.00 -8.94 -10.68
C GLN A 26 21.78 -8.08 -11.70
N PRO A 27 23.04 -8.40 -12.06
CA PRO A 27 23.78 -7.70 -13.11
C PRO A 27 23.11 -7.79 -14.49
N HIS A 28 22.41 -8.89 -14.77
CA HIS A 28 21.84 -9.18 -16.09
C HIS A 28 20.36 -8.80 -16.23
N LYS A 29 19.76 -8.13 -15.23
CA LYS A 29 18.33 -7.81 -15.18
C LYS A 29 17.77 -7.17 -16.45
N LYS A 30 18.51 -6.24 -17.06
CA LYS A 30 18.09 -5.52 -18.29
C LYS A 30 17.94 -6.47 -19.48
N LEU A 31 18.86 -7.42 -19.61
CA LEU A 31 18.88 -8.37 -20.71
C LEU A 31 17.83 -9.47 -20.52
N LEU A 32 17.76 -10.04 -19.33
CA LEU A 32 16.86 -11.16 -19.02
C LEU A 32 15.38 -10.75 -19.07
N GLU A 33 15.06 -9.53 -18.64
CA GLU A 33 13.69 -9.01 -18.65
C GLU A 33 13.33 -8.22 -19.93
N ASN A 34 14.22 -8.21 -20.93
CA ASN A 34 13.90 -7.64 -22.24
C ASN A 34 12.80 -8.48 -22.93
N LYS A 35 11.71 -7.87 -23.40
CA LYS A 35 10.60 -8.56 -24.07
C LYS A 35 10.76 -8.70 -25.59
N GLN A 36 11.82 -8.13 -26.18
CA GLN A 36 12.10 -8.23 -27.62
C GLN A 36 12.37 -9.68 -28.02
N LYS A 37 11.84 -10.06 -29.19
CA LYS A 37 11.97 -11.39 -29.80
C LYS A 37 12.94 -11.38 -30.99
N LEU A 38 14.02 -10.62 -30.89
CA LEU A 38 15.06 -10.59 -31.91
C LEU A 38 16.00 -11.79 -31.73
N TYR A 39 16.49 -12.35 -32.83
CA TYR A 39 17.45 -13.47 -32.80
C TYR A 39 18.70 -13.12 -31.98
N SER A 40 19.26 -11.93 -32.19
CA SER A 40 20.44 -11.43 -31.45
C SER A 40 20.18 -11.36 -29.94
N THR A 41 19.04 -10.81 -29.52
CA THR A 41 18.65 -10.74 -28.10
C THR A 41 18.43 -12.12 -27.50
N ASN A 42 17.82 -13.06 -28.23
CA ASN A 42 17.63 -14.43 -27.75
C ASN A 42 18.98 -15.14 -27.54
N LYS A 43 19.91 -15.00 -28.49
CA LYS A 43 21.26 -15.55 -28.35
C LYS A 43 22.01 -14.94 -27.15
N GLN A 44 21.95 -13.63 -26.98
CA GLN A 44 22.54 -12.96 -25.80
C GLN A 44 21.95 -13.46 -24.48
N LYS A 45 20.63 -13.68 -24.41
CA LYS A 45 20.00 -14.29 -23.23
C LYS A 45 20.49 -15.70 -23.00
N GLU A 46 20.61 -16.53 -24.04
CA GLU A 46 21.14 -17.89 -23.90
C GLU A 46 22.56 -17.90 -23.35
N ASP A 47 23.42 -17.03 -23.85
CA ASP A 47 24.80 -16.91 -23.38
C ASP A 47 24.86 -16.40 -21.93
N CYS A 48 24.03 -15.43 -21.57
CA CYS A 48 23.85 -14.98 -20.19
C CYS A 48 23.39 -16.12 -19.25
N TRP A 49 22.46 -16.97 -19.69
CA TRP A 49 22.04 -18.14 -18.90
C TRP A 49 23.16 -19.16 -18.71
N LYS A 50 24.06 -19.31 -19.69
CA LYS A 50 25.25 -20.17 -19.55
C LYS A 50 26.23 -19.57 -18.53
N GLU A 51 26.47 -18.26 -18.59
CA GLU A 51 27.32 -17.56 -17.62
C GLU A 51 26.81 -17.74 -16.19
N ILE A 52 25.50 -17.51 -15.96
CA ILE A 52 24.87 -17.74 -14.65
C ILE A 52 25.03 -19.21 -14.23
N PHE A 53 24.83 -20.16 -15.15
CA PHE A 53 24.98 -21.58 -14.86
C PHE A 53 26.41 -21.94 -14.42
N GLU A 54 27.44 -21.48 -15.15
CA GLU A 54 28.82 -21.76 -14.79
C GLU A 54 29.18 -21.14 -13.43
N ASN A 55 28.79 -19.89 -13.17
CA ASN A 55 29.01 -19.24 -11.87
C ASN A 55 28.29 -20.00 -10.74
N PHE A 56 27.06 -20.43 -10.97
CA PHE A 56 26.29 -21.19 -9.99
C PHE A 56 26.90 -22.56 -9.69
N LYS A 57 27.46 -23.20 -10.72
CA LYS A 57 28.17 -24.47 -10.61
C LYS A 57 29.51 -24.33 -9.88
N LEU A 58 30.24 -23.23 -10.08
CA LEU A 58 31.48 -22.94 -9.37
C LEU A 58 31.27 -22.84 -7.85
N GLU A 59 30.12 -22.32 -7.43
CA GLU A 59 29.68 -22.27 -6.03
C GLU A 59 29.16 -23.63 -5.49
N GLY A 60 29.26 -24.70 -6.29
CA GLY A 60 28.91 -26.07 -5.88
C GLY A 60 27.47 -26.50 -6.22
N TYR A 61 26.66 -25.64 -6.83
CA TYR A 61 25.28 -25.97 -7.18
C TYR A 61 25.13 -26.41 -8.64
N ASN A 62 24.94 -27.71 -8.86
CA ASN A 62 24.79 -28.27 -10.20
C ASN A 62 23.31 -28.40 -10.64
N ARG A 63 22.71 -27.27 -11.06
CA ARG A 63 21.34 -27.22 -11.61
C ARG A 63 21.39 -26.95 -13.12
N PRO A 64 20.77 -27.77 -13.98
CA PRO A 64 20.78 -27.50 -15.42
C PRO A 64 20.04 -26.18 -15.73
N ILE A 65 20.43 -25.50 -16.81
CA ILE A 65 19.86 -24.21 -17.24
C ILE A 65 18.32 -24.22 -17.32
N THR A 66 17.74 -25.34 -17.74
CA THR A 66 16.28 -25.52 -17.79
C THR A 66 15.62 -25.36 -16.42
N ARG A 67 16.27 -25.86 -15.36
CA ARG A 67 15.82 -25.73 -13.96
C ARG A 67 16.06 -24.34 -13.41
N LEU A 68 17.16 -23.67 -13.77
CA LEU A 68 17.39 -22.26 -13.41
C LEU A 68 16.29 -21.37 -13.97
N LYS A 69 15.96 -21.53 -15.26
CA LYS A 69 14.86 -20.79 -15.91
C LYS A 69 13.50 -21.08 -15.27
N GLU A 70 13.21 -22.34 -14.97
CA GLU A 70 11.97 -22.74 -14.29
C GLU A 70 11.89 -22.13 -12.88
N GLN A 71 12.99 -22.19 -12.13
CA GLN A 71 13.08 -21.63 -10.80
C GLN A 71 12.89 -20.12 -10.82
N TRP A 72 13.51 -19.41 -11.77
CA TRP A 72 13.29 -17.97 -11.95
C TRP A 72 11.81 -17.64 -12.18
N ARG A 73 11.12 -18.40 -13.04
CA ARG A 73 9.68 -18.23 -13.25
C ARG A 73 8.88 -18.41 -11.95
N ARG A 74 9.21 -19.45 -11.16
CA ARG A 74 8.57 -19.73 -9.88
C ARG A 74 8.80 -18.60 -8.86
N MET A 75 10.03 -18.12 -8.76
CA MET A 75 10.39 -17.03 -7.85
C MET A 75 9.65 -15.74 -8.19
N LYS A 76 9.51 -15.39 -9.48
CA LYS A 76 8.70 -14.24 -9.91
C LYS A 76 7.24 -14.37 -9.50
N MET A 77 6.63 -15.55 -9.66
CA MET A 77 5.25 -15.79 -9.26
C MET A 77 5.07 -15.70 -7.74
N GLN A 78 6.01 -16.28 -6.98
CA GLN A 78 5.98 -16.26 -5.52
C GLN A 78 6.17 -14.84 -4.97
N ALA A 79 7.15 -14.11 -5.49
CA ALA A 79 7.39 -12.72 -5.10
C ALA A 79 6.18 -11.85 -5.40
N LYS A 80 5.55 -11.99 -6.58
CA LYS A 80 4.30 -11.28 -6.91
C LYS A 80 3.22 -11.58 -5.89
N LYS A 81 2.99 -12.86 -5.56
CA LYS A 81 1.98 -13.27 -4.59
C LYS A 81 2.25 -12.63 -3.21
N ASN A 82 3.46 -12.80 -2.68
CA ASN A 82 3.83 -12.34 -1.34
C ASN A 82 3.73 -10.81 -1.23
N LEU A 83 4.29 -10.09 -2.20
CA LEU A 83 4.26 -8.62 -2.22
C LEU A 83 2.85 -8.07 -2.47
N SER A 84 2.02 -8.71 -3.30
CA SER A 84 0.62 -8.30 -3.46
C SER A 84 -0.19 -8.51 -2.18
N VAL A 85 0.03 -9.60 -1.45
CA VAL A 85 -0.62 -9.82 -0.14
C VAL A 85 -0.19 -8.75 0.86
N ASP A 86 1.11 -8.48 0.96
CA ASP A 86 1.66 -7.44 1.84
C ASP A 86 1.09 -6.06 1.51
N ASN A 87 1.08 -5.68 0.23
CA ASN A 87 0.50 -4.42 -0.24
C ASN A 87 -1.00 -4.31 0.08
N LYS A 88 -1.77 -5.40 -0.06
CA LYS A 88 -3.19 -5.43 0.32
C LYS A 88 -3.37 -5.27 1.83
N ASN A 89 -2.52 -5.91 2.63
CA ASN A 89 -2.57 -5.80 4.08
C ASN A 89 -2.23 -4.38 4.56
N ARG A 90 -1.20 -3.74 3.97
CA ARG A 90 -0.85 -2.34 4.26
C ARG A 90 -1.98 -1.35 3.96
N LYS A 91 -2.80 -1.64 2.95
CA LYS A 91 -3.94 -0.79 2.54
C LYS A 91 -5.20 -0.97 3.40
N LYS A 92 -5.27 -1.99 4.25
CA LYS A 92 -6.42 -2.19 5.16
C LYS A 92 -6.28 -1.25 6.36
N THR A 93 -7.13 -0.22 6.41
CA THR A 93 -7.25 0.72 7.55
C THR A 93 -8.28 0.28 8.61
N GLY A 94 -8.55 -1.02 8.71
CA GLY A 94 -9.37 -1.58 9.79
C GLY A 94 -8.49 -1.95 10.98
N SER A 95 -8.98 -1.74 12.20
CA SER A 95 -8.32 -2.01 13.50
C SER A 95 -8.05 -3.50 13.79
N GLY A 96 -7.57 -4.25 12.81
CA GLY A 96 -7.03 -5.60 12.98
C GLY A 96 -5.52 -5.52 13.12
N SER A 97 -4.96 -6.30 14.05
CA SER A 97 -3.53 -6.36 14.33
C SER A 97 -2.67 -6.45 13.06
N PRO A 98 -1.44 -5.88 13.07
CA PRO A 98 -0.55 -5.99 11.93
C PRO A 98 -0.34 -7.47 11.57
N LEU A 99 -0.78 -7.89 10.39
CA LEU A 99 -0.31 -9.16 9.85
C LEU A 99 1.18 -8.99 9.61
N THR A 100 1.99 -9.86 10.22
CA THR A 100 3.43 -9.98 9.97
C THR A 100 3.70 -10.00 8.47
N SER A 101 4.57 -9.11 7.97
CA SER A 101 4.94 -9.06 6.57
C SER A 101 5.66 -10.37 6.17
N GLU A 102 4.99 -11.23 5.42
CA GLU A 102 5.55 -12.51 4.92
C GLU A 102 6.53 -12.32 3.75
N THR A 103 6.89 -11.08 3.42
CA THR A 103 7.84 -10.79 2.33
C THR A 103 9.26 -11.10 2.75
N THR A 104 9.90 -12.02 2.04
CA THR A 104 11.31 -12.40 2.25
C THR A 104 12.26 -11.41 1.58
N GLU A 105 13.54 -11.43 1.95
CA GLU A 105 14.59 -10.68 1.26
C GLU A 105 14.65 -11.04 -0.24
N ILE A 106 14.54 -12.34 -0.53
CA ILE A 106 14.47 -12.87 -1.90
C ILE A 106 13.32 -12.22 -2.69
N ASP A 107 12.13 -12.06 -2.09
CA ASP A 107 10.99 -11.43 -2.76
C ASP A 107 11.29 -9.97 -3.16
N GLN A 108 11.97 -9.23 -2.29
CA GLN A 108 12.39 -7.85 -2.54
C GLN A 108 13.43 -7.77 -3.66
N MET A 109 14.44 -8.66 -3.64
CA MET A 109 15.44 -8.73 -4.71
C MET A 109 14.81 -9.08 -6.05
N VAL A 110 13.89 -10.06 -6.08
CA VAL A 110 13.14 -10.44 -7.29
C VAL A 110 12.35 -9.24 -7.82
N SER A 111 11.68 -8.48 -6.94
CA SER A 111 10.96 -7.26 -7.31
C SER A 111 11.89 -6.20 -7.91
N SER A 112 13.12 -6.08 -7.41
CA SER A 112 14.12 -5.13 -7.94
C SER A 112 14.63 -5.48 -9.34
N ILE A 113 14.67 -6.78 -9.68
CA ILE A 113 15.10 -7.28 -10.99
C ILE A 113 13.95 -7.21 -12.00
N ALA A 114 12.75 -7.62 -11.60
CA ALA A 114 11.58 -7.71 -12.46
C ALA A 114 10.38 -6.87 -11.93
N PRO A 115 10.50 -5.54 -11.84
CA PRO A 115 9.47 -4.70 -11.23
C PRO A 115 8.13 -4.75 -11.97
N HIS A 116 8.16 -4.97 -13.29
CA HIS A 116 6.96 -5.03 -14.12
C HIS A 116 6.00 -6.16 -13.77
N ILE A 117 6.42 -7.19 -13.04
CA ILE A 117 5.50 -8.27 -12.61
C ILE A 117 4.50 -7.78 -11.56
N MET A 118 4.81 -6.67 -10.88
CA MET A 118 3.98 -6.05 -9.84
C MET A 118 2.93 -5.09 -10.41
N ILE A 119 3.00 -4.78 -11.71
CA ILE A 119 1.99 -3.98 -12.36
C ILE A 119 0.72 -4.85 -12.45
N GLU A 120 -0.35 -4.38 -11.82
CA GLU A 120 -1.67 -4.97 -11.95
C GLU A 120 -2.25 -4.60 -13.32
N ASP A 121 -2.81 -5.57 -14.02
CA ASP A 121 -3.51 -5.31 -15.27
C ASP A 121 -4.82 -4.59 -14.93
N VAL A 122 -4.94 -3.36 -15.42
CA VAL A 122 -6.11 -2.51 -15.17
C VAL A 122 -7.15 -2.82 -16.24
N SER A 123 -8.25 -3.47 -15.87
CA SER A 123 -9.35 -3.78 -16.78
C SER A 123 -10.56 -2.90 -16.48
N GLU A 124 -11.05 -2.17 -17.48
CA GLU A 124 -12.25 -1.31 -17.37
C GLU A 124 -13.53 -2.08 -17.05
N PHE A 125 -13.53 -3.40 -17.28
CA PHE A 125 -14.65 -4.30 -17.03
C PHE A 125 -14.49 -5.12 -15.74
N ASP A 126 -13.40 -4.92 -14.99
CA ASP A 126 -13.20 -5.59 -13.72
C ASP A 126 -13.96 -4.83 -12.60
N SER A 127 -14.74 -5.58 -11.82
CA SER A 127 -15.58 -5.03 -10.75
C SER A 127 -14.76 -4.37 -9.64
N ASP A 128 -13.49 -4.78 -9.49
CA ASP A 128 -12.53 -4.24 -8.52
C ASP A 128 -11.79 -2.99 -9.04
N ASN A 129 -11.90 -2.65 -10.34
CA ASN A 129 -11.22 -1.50 -10.94
C ASN A 129 -11.91 -0.13 -10.70
N ARG A 130 -12.94 -0.10 -9.84
CA ARG A 130 -13.70 1.13 -9.55
C ARG A 130 -12.89 2.20 -8.80
N LEU A 131 -11.71 1.87 -8.28
CA LEU A 131 -10.86 2.79 -7.51
C LEU A 131 -9.76 3.47 -8.36
N ASN A 132 -9.27 2.82 -9.42
CA ASN A 132 -8.18 3.37 -10.24
C ASN A 132 -8.67 4.24 -11.39
N ASN A 133 -9.90 4.04 -11.84
CA ASN A 133 -10.57 4.98 -12.74
C ASN A 133 -11.19 6.12 -11.92
N ARG A 134 -10.36 7.07 -11.47
CA ARG A 134 -10.87 8.44 -11.36
C ARG A 134 -11.24 8.86 -12.78
N LYS A 135 -12.47 8.56 -13.21
CA LYS A 135 -13.08 9.29 -14.32
C LYS A 135 -12.77 10.76 -14.02
N LYS A 136 -12.11 11.46 -14.93
CA LYS A 136 -12.03 12.92 -14.84
C LYS A 136 -13.48 13.35 -14.69
N MET A 137 -13.81 13.88 -13.52
CA MET A 137 -15.18 14.26 -13.24
C MET A 137 -15.61 15.27 -14.29
N SER A 138 -16.86 15.18 -14.72
CA SER A 138 -17.41 16.22 -15.58
C SER A 138 -17.30 17.56 -14.85
N ALA A 139 -17.13 18.66 -15.59
CA ALA A 139 -17.10 20.01 -15.00
C ALA A 139 -18.33 20.24 -14.08
N TYR A 140 -19.49 19.68 -14.45
CA TYR A 140 -20.70 19.70 -13.63
C TYR A 140 -20.53 18.99 -12.28
N GLU A 141 -19.93 17.79 -12.27
CA GLU A 141 -19.72 17.03 -11.04
C GLU A 141 -18.72 17.75 -10.12
N GLU A 142 -17.68 18.37 -10.68
CA GLU A 142 -16.74 19.19 -9.92
C GLU A 142 -17.41 20.41 -9.27
N GLU A 143 -18.29 21.07 -10.01
CA GLU A 143 -19.06 22.21 -9.53
C GLU A 143 -20.04 21.80 -8.42
N MET A 144 -20.69 20.64 -8.56
CA MET A 144 -21.56 20.09 -7.51
C MET A 144 -20.78 19.76 -6.22
N ILE A 145 -19.56 19.22 -6.32
CA ILE A 145 -18.72 18.99 -5.14
C ILE A 145 -18.33 20.32 -4.48
N LYS A 146 -17.97 21.34 -5.27
CA LYS A 146 -17.65 22.68 -4.74
C LYS A 146 -18.86 23.29 -4.02
N LEU A 147 -20.05 23.21 -4.62
CA LEU A 147 -21.27 23.71 -4.02
C LEU A 147 -21.62 22.99 -2.71
N ASN A 148 -21.47 21.67 -2.66
CA ASN A 148 -21.73 20.90 -1.45
C ASN A 148 -20.75 21.24 -0.32
N LYS A 149 -19.46 21.42 -0.64
CA LYS A 149 -18.47 21.91 0.33
C LYS A 149 -18.86 23.28 0.88
N LEU A 150 -19.25 24.21 0.00
CA LEU A 150 -19.66 25.56 0.39
C LEU A 150 -20.91 25.54 1.28
N LYS A 151 -21.90 24.68 0.99
CA LYS A 151 -23.09 24.52 1.83
C LYS A 151 -22.75 24.03 3.23
N ILE A 152 -21.83 23.07 3.35
CA ILE A 152 -21.38 22.54 4.64
C ILE A 152 -20.65 23.64 5.42
N GLU A 153 -19.75 24.37 4.77
CA GLU A 153 -19.01 25.47 5.39
C GLU A 153 -19.94 26.58 5.89
N LEU A 154 -20.93 26.96 5.09
CA LEU A 154 -21.94 27.95 5.47
C LEU A 154 -22.77 27.48 6.67
N ALA A 155 -23.16 26.20 6.68
CA ALA A 155 -23.89 25.61 7.81
C ALA A 155 -23.04 25.60 9.09
N MET A 156 -21.75 25.27 8.99
CA MET A 156 -20.81 25.32 10.12
C MET A 156 -20.67 26.75 10.65
N LYS A 157 -20.56 27.73 9.77
CA LYS A 157 -20.43 29.14 10.16
C LYS A 157 -21.67 29.64 10.91
N HIS A 158 -22.87 29.33 10.42
CA HIS A 158 -24.11 29.68 11.12
C HIS A 158 -24.21 29.00 12.49
N MET A 159 -23.78 27.75 12.59
CA MET A 159 -23.76 27.01 13.86
C MET A 159 -22.78 27.66 14.85
N GLU A 160 -21.61 28.10 14.37
CA GLU A 160 -20.63 28.82 15.19
C GLU A 160 -21.19 30.16 15.67
N GLU A 161 -21.81 30.95 14.80
CA GLU A 161 -22.44 32.23 15.16
C GLU A 161 -23.54 32.04 16.22
N ALA A 162 -24.40 31.03 16.05
CA ALA A 162 -25.44 30.70 17.04
C ALA A 162 -24.84 30.29 18.39
N HIS A 163 -23.74 29.53 18.38
CA HIS A 163 -23.03 29.15 19.59
C HIS A 163 -22.41 30.38 20.30
N GLN A 164 -21.81 31.31 19.56
CA GLN A 164 -21.27 32.54 20.13
C GLN A 164 -22.35 33.42 20.76
N LEU A 165 -23.50 33.58 20.08
CA LEU A 165 -24.63 34.32 20.63
C LEU A 165 -25.13 33.70 21.94
N SER A 166 -25.25 32.37 22.00
CA SER A 166 -25.62 31.66 23.23
C SER A 166 -24.62 31.90 24.36
N ILE A 167 -23.31 31.87 24.07
CA ILE A 167 -22.27 32.19 25.06
C ILE A 167 -22.45 33.62 25.60
N VAL A 168 -22.67 34.60 24.73
CA VAL A 168 -22.85 36.00 25.15
C VAL A 168 -24.10 36.17 26.01
N GLN A 169 -25.23 35.63 25.58
CA GLN A 169 -26.48 35.68 26.35
C GLN A 169 -26.33 35.05 27.74
N ASN A 170 -25.66 33.90 27.84
CA ASN A 170 -25.41 33.25 29.12
C ASN A 170 -24.51 34.10 30.04
N LYS A 171 -23.50 34.78 29.49
CA LYS A 171 -22.64 35.70 30.25
C LYS A 171 -23.42 36.90 30.76
N GLU A 172 -24.26 37.51 29.93
CA GLU A 172 -25.10 38.65 30.33
C GLU A 172 -26.11 38.25 31.40
N LEU A 173 -26.77 37.10 31.24
CA LEU A 173 -27.68 36.55 32.23
C LEU A 173 -26.98 36.28 33.58
N HIS A 174 -25.74 35.78 33.54
CA HIS A 174 -24.99 35.57 34.78
C HIS A 174 -24.64 36.89 35.46
N LYS A 175 -24.26 37.91 34.68
CA LYS A 175 -23.95 39.25 35.21
C LYS A 175 -25.18 39.89 35.87
N THR A 176 -26.33 39.87 35.21
CA THR A 176 -27.57 40.45 35.76
C THR A 176 -28.02 39.75 37.04
N LYS A 177 -27.88 38.42 37.10
CA LYS A 177 -28.12 37.65 38.35
C LYS A 177 -27.21 38.09 39.48
N LEU A 178 -25.90 38.22 39.23
CA LEU A 178 -24.94 38.68 40.23
C LEU A 178 -25.25 40.11 40.72
N ASP A 179 -25.60 41.02 39.81
CA ASP A 179 -25.94 42.40 40.17
C ASP A 179 -27.22 42.46 41.03
N TYR A 180 -28.21 41.63 40.72
CA TYR A 180 -29.43 41.51 41.53
C TYR A 180 -29.14 40.92 42.93
N GLU A 181 -28.31 39.88 43.02
CA GLU A 181 -27.89 39.31 44.32
C GLU A 181 -27.15 40.33 45.18
N LYS A 182 -26.27 41.15 44.60
CA LYS A 182 -25.58 42.24 45.30
C LYS A 182 -26.57 43.29 45.81
N GLN A 183 -27.52 43.73 44.97
CA GLN A 183 -28.55 44.69 45.39
C GLN A 183 -29.40 44.15 46.54
N LEU A 184 -29.81 42.88 46.47
CA LEU A 184 -30.53 42.22 47.56
C LEU A 184 -29.70 42.15 48.85
N PHE A 185 -28.41 41.87 48.74
CA PHE A 185 -27.50 41.83 49.89
C PHE A 185 -27.38 43.20 50.54
N GLU A 186 -27.11 44.25 49.76
CA GLU A 186 -27.01 45.63 50.26
C GLU A 186 -28.33 46.10 50.90
N PHE A 187 -29.47 45.79 50.27
CA PHE A 187 -30.78 46.09 50.83
C PHE A 187 -31.00 45.40 52.18
N LYS A 188 -30.68 44.11 52.30
CA LYS A 188 -30.77 43.38 53.58
C LYS A 188 -29.84 43.96 54.64
N LYS A 189 -28.60 44.30 54.27
CA LYS A 189 -27.63 44.93 55.17
C LYS A 189 -28.13 46.28 55.70
N SER A 190 -28.65 47.14 54.82
CA SER A 190 -29.21 48.45 55.22
C SER A 190 -30.42 48.35 56.17
N LYS A 191 -31.17 47.25 56.13
CA LYS A 191 -32.26 47.00 57.07
C LYS A 191 -31.77 46.61 58.46
N ILE A 192 -30.69 45.84 58.53
CA ILE A 192 -30.08 45.40 59.80
C ILE A 192 -29.36 46.56 60.50
N GLU A 193 -28.80 47.52 59.75
CA GLU A 193 -28.10 48.69 60.31
C GLU A 193 -29.04 49.81 60.82
N ASN A 194 -30.35 49.72 60.54
CA ASN A 194 -31.37 50.72 60.92
C ASN A 194 -32.39 50.21 61.97
N GLU A 195 -32.17 49.02 62.56
CA GLU A 195 -32.86 48.47 63.75
C GLU A 195 -31.94 48.51 64.97
#